data_AF-A0AAV9DEE0-F1
#
_entry.id   AF-A0AAV9DEE0-F1
#
_cell.length_a   1.000
_cell.length_b   1.000
_cell.length_c   1.000
_cell.angle_alpha   90.00
_cell.angle_beta   90.00
_cell.angle_gamma   90.00
#
_symmetry.space_group_name_H-M   'P 1'
#
loop_
_entity.id
_entity.type
_entity.pdbx_description
1 polymer ?
#
loop_
_entity_poly.entity_id
_entity_poly.type
_entity_poly.pdbx_seq_one_letter_code
_entity_poly.pdbx_strand_id
1 'polypeptide(L)'
;MPLFKRKPFSLVDPPENLDPDEQVFQVRFTKEIFIDYQEYLNRLNIYRQRVWTCKVTGKTNLTYEEALVSEQRAIEKVQEFPQELMVPVLQMIQYSTLNLNDLVNTIYKKLQEHFLEGAELYGRKDESVCACKILKVIEEEGSNVRYEVGWFNTNKTITGTSILGADALIRKKPPFSRSVIKSFIRESTSQSAPWVVHEKLARKHGISTEPGEEVKHKLTILNGCVHTKKENITCNGKRKALDVDKEKNRKKRQKVENENFDLLESTKKKSKKDEEKPKVAPIKYPIDDLLVQPGKDDPVFADRPSPSTDFSVPLECVGDLLMVWDFCSSFGRLLNLWPFSLENFEKAICHKNSNCSLIVEVHSTILGLLIRDEGSYFEIMQKKNRKPKITLIKWTEYLCDFIEMEST
;
A
#
# COMPACT_ATOMS: atom_id res chain seq x y z
N MET A 1 -1.19 -5.42 -17.47
CA MET A 1 -2.28 -6.20 -16.88
C MET A 1 -1.83 -6.76 -15.54
N PRO A 2 -2.59 -6.51 -14.47
CA PRO A 2 -2.31 -6.99 -13.12
C PRO A 2 -2.23 -8.51 -13.04
N LEU A 3 -1.43 -9.00 -12.10
CA LEU A 3 -1.23 -10.41 -11.85
C LEU A 3 -2.13 -10.90 -10.71
N PHE A 4 -2.87 -11.98 -10.95
CA PHE A 4 -3.65 -12.65 -9.92
C PHE A 4 -2.75 -13.66 -9.20
N LYS A 5 -2.51 -13.48 -7.89
CA LYS A 5 -1.61 -14.34 -7.12
C LYS A 5 -0.24 -14.56 -7.81
N ARG A 6 0.30 -13.49 -8.42
CA ARG A 6 1.56 -13.46 -9.20
C ARG A 6 1.56 -14.26 -10.51
N LYS A 7 0.40 -14.66 -11.01
CA LYS A 7 0.24 -15.29 -12.33
C LYS A 7 -0.52 -14.35 -13.28
N PRO A 8 -0.26 -14.44 -14.60
CA PRO A 8 -1.09 -13.77 -15.59
C PRO A 8 -2.56 -14.17 -15.42
N PHE A 9 -3.45 -13.19 -15.58
CA PHE A 9 -4.90 -13.38 -15.50
C PHE A 9 -5.52 -12.99 -16.84
N SER A 10 -6.24 -13.92 -17.46
CA SER A 10 -6.96 -13.70 -18.72
C SER A 10 -8.36 -13.14 -18.45
N LEU A 11 -8.77 -12.17 -19.26
CA LEU A 11 -10.14 -11.67 -19.27
C LEU A 11 -11.05 -12.69 -19.97
N VAL A 12 -12.35 -12.60 -19.70
CA VAL A 12 -13.37 -13.38 -20.40
C VAL A 12 -13.59 -12.77 -21.78
N ASP A 13 -13.66 -13.63 -22.79
CA ASP A 13 -14.00 -13.23 -24.14
C ASP A 13 -15.46 -12.78 -24.22
N PRO A 14 -15.78 -11.78 -25.06
CA PRO A 14 -17.15 -11.32 -25.20
C PRO A 14 -18.07 -12.45 -25.71
N PRO A 15 -19.32 -12.54 -25.23
CA PRO A 15 -20.28 -13.53 -25.74
C PRO A 15 -20.53 -13.36 -27.25
N GLU A 16 -20.53 -14.46 -28.00
CA GLU A 16 -20.52 -14.44 -29.48
C GLU A 16 -21.87 -14.03 -30.11
N ASN A 17 -23.00 -14.21 -29.42
CA ASN A 17 -24.34 -14.01 -29.97
C ASN A 17 -25.18 -13.09 -29.07
N LEU A 18 -24.76 -11.83 -28.95
CA LEU A 18 -25.52 -10.80 -28.24
C LEU A 18 -26.47 -10.08 -29.20
N ASP A 19 -27.75 -10.04 -28.85
CA ASP A 19 -28.72 -9.18 -29.54
C ASP A 19 -28.45 -7.70 -29.15
N PRO A 20 -28.43 -6.74 -30.11
CA PRO A 20 -28.22 -5.32 -29.81
C PRO A 20 -29.12 -4.72 -28.72
N ASP A 21 -30.32 -5.27 -28.51
CA ASP A 21 -31.27 -4.78 -27.50
C ASP A 21 -31.22 -5.58 -26.18
N GLU A 22 -30.32 -6.57 -26.05
CA GLU A 22 -30.21 -7.42 -24.86
C GLU A 22 -29.50 -6.71 -23.69
N GLN A 23 -30.11 -6.79 -22.50
CA GLN A 23 -29.52 -6.20 -21.30
C GLN A 23 -28.37 -7.07 -20.78
N VAL A 24 -27.19 -6.48 -20.64
CA VAL A 24 -25.96 -7.15 -20.20
C VAL A 24 -25.32 -6.46 -19.00
N PHE A 25 -24.54 -7.22 -18.23
CA PHE A 25 -23.74 -6.72 -17.12
C PHE A 25 -22.29 -6.50 -17.56
N GLN A 26 -21.81 -5.26 -17.48
CA GLN A 26 -20.43 -4.93 -17.85
C GLN A 26 -19.58 -4.59 -16.62
N VAL A 27 -18.35 -5.12 -16.56
CA VAL A 27 -17.35 -4.69 -15.59
C VAL A 27 -16.72 -3.37 -16.04
N ARG A 28 -16.82 -2.33 -15.19
CA ARG A 28 -16.47 -0.95 -15.57
C ARG A 28 -15.05 -0.75 -16.12
N PHE A 29 -14.07 -1.48 -15.57
CA PHE A 29 -12.63 -1.27 -15.83
C PHE A 29 -11.99 -2.33 -16.74
N THR A 30 -12.52 -3.57 -16.80
CA THR A 30 -12.07 -4.60 -17.76
C THR A 30 -12.90 -4.62 -19.04
N LYS A 31 -14.10 -4.02 -19.01
CA LYS A 31 -15.09 -4.04 -20.10
C LYS A 31 -15.60 -5.43 -20.47
N GLU A 32 -15.31 -6.45 -19.66
CA GLU A 32 -15.91 -7.78 -19.80
C GLU A 32 -17.43 -7.70 -19.67
N ILE A 33 -18.13 -8.48 -20.49
CA ILE A 33 -19.58 -8.48 -20.62
C ILE A 33 -20.08 -9.85 -20.17
N PHE A 34 -21.12 -9.86 -19.34
CA PHE A 34 -21.76 -11.05 -18.80
C PHE A 34 -23.27 -10.95 -19.01
N ILE A 35 -23.88 -12.05 -19.44
CA ILE A 35 -25.34 -12.17 -19.54
C ILE A 35 -25.91 -12.62 -18.19
N ASP A 36 -25.26 -13.58 -17.53
CA ASP A 36 -25.66 -14.04 -16.21
C ASP A 36 -25.15 -13.15 -15.08
N TYR A 37 -26.06 -12.79 -14.17
CA TYR A 37 -25.77 -11.93 -13.04
C TYR A 37 -24.87 -12.61 -11.98
N GLN A 38 -24.99 -13.93 -11.80
CA GLN A 38 -24.15 -14.64 -10.81
C GLN A 38 -22.70 -14.73 -11.29
N GLU A 39 -22.47 -14.99 -12.57
CA GLU A 39 -21.14 -14.95 -13.18
C GLU A 39 -20.50 -13.56 -13.07
N TYR A 40 -21.26 -12.50 -13.34
CA TYR A 40 -20.83 -11.12 -13.13
C TYR A 40 -20.40 -10.86 -11.68
N LEU A 41 -21.24 -11.24 -10.70
CA LEU A 41 -20.93 -11.03 -9.28
C LEU A 41 -19.70 -11.83 -8.84
N ASN A 42 -19.58 -13.08 -9.28
CA ASN A 42 -18.42 -13.92 -8.99
C ASN A 42 -17.14 -13.30 -9.55
N ARG A 43 -17.18 -12.80 -10.79
CA ARG A 43 -16.06 -12.10 -11.42
C ARG A 43 -15.69 -10.81 -10.66
N LEU A 44 -16.70 -10.01 -10.30
CA LEU A 44 -16.50 -8.77 -9.56
C LEU A 44 -15.90 -9.01 -8.17
N ASN A 45 -16.32 -10.07 -7.49
CA ASN A 45 -15.75 -10.47 -6.21
C ASN A 45 -14.25 -10.81 -6.30
N ILE A 46 -13.81 -11.47 -7.39
CA ILE A 46 -12.38 -11.72 -7.62
C ILE A 46 -11.61 -10.39 -7.76
N TYR A 47 -12.15 -9.40 -8.48
CA TYR A 47 -11.51 -8.10 -8.64
C TYR A 47 -11.42 -7.29 -7.34
N ARG A 48 -12.39 -7.44 -6.45
CA ARG A 48 -12.43 -6.80 -5.13
C ARG A 48 -11.49 -7.43 -4.11
N GLN A 49 -11.03 -8.67 -4.33
CA GLN A 49 -10.07 -9.31 -3.43
C GLN A 49 -8.72 -8.61 -3.49
N ARG A 50 -8.07 -8.41 -2.33
CA ARG A 50 -6.71 -7.86 -2.22
C ARG A 50 -5.63 -8.90 -2.48
N VAL A 51 -5.70 -9.58 -3.62
CA VAL A 51 -4.75 -10.64 -4.04
C VAL A 51 -4.01 -10.29 -5.33
N TRP A 52 -4.25 -9.09 -5.86
CA TRP A 52 -3.65 -8.63 -7.10
C TRP A 52 -2.28 -8.01 -6.85
N THR A 53 -1.43 -8.18 -7.86
CA THR A 53 -0.08 -7.64 -7.87
C THR A 53 0.12 -6.81 -9.13
N CYS A 54 0.59 -5.58 -8.98
CA CYS A 54 0.96 -4.73 -10.11
C CYS A 54 2.16 -5.35 -10.85
N LYS A 55 2.04 -5.61 -12.16
CA LYS A 55 3.11 -6.22 -12.97
C LYS A 55 4.36 -5.32 -13.01
N VAL A 56 4.14 -4.03 -13.22
CA VAL A 56 5.19 -3.02 -13.39
C VAL A 56 5.92 -2.75 -12.06
N THR A 57 5.19 -2.34 -11.01
CA THR A 57 5.82 -1.97 -9.72
C THR A 57 6.14 -3.17 -8.83
N GLY A 58 5.41 -4.28 -8.97
CA GLY A 58 5.52 -5.45 -8.10
C GLY A 58 4.83 -5.33 -6.74
N LYS A 59 4.09 -4.25 -6.50
CA LYS A 59 3.30 -4.09 -5.27
C LYS A 59 2.21 -5.15 -5.20
N THR A 60 2.15 -5.87 -4.09
CA THR A 60 1.18 -6.94 -3.79
C THR A 60 0.04 -6.41 -2.91
N ASN A 61 -0.98 -7.24 -2.68
CA ASN A 61 -2.13 -6.95 -1.82
C ASN A 61 -2.99 -5.77 -2.27
N LEU A 62 -3.10 -5.60 -3.60
CA LEU A 62 -3.97 -4.61 -4.22
C LEU A 62 -5.25 -5.28 -4.70
N THR A 63 -6.32 -4.50 -4.84
CA THR A 63 -7.45 -4.85 -5.70
C THR A 63 -7.04 -4.74 -7.17
N TYR A 64 -7.85 -5.28 -8.09
CA TYR A 64 -7.53 -5.21 -9.52
C TYR A 64 -7.44 -3.77 -10.02
N GLU A 65 -8.39 -2.92 -9.61
CA GLU A 65 -8.46 -1.52 -10.03
C GLU A 65 -7.30 -0.70 -9.45
N GLU A 66 -6.97 -0.88 -8.18
CA GLU A 66 -5.77 -0.25 -7.58
C GLU A 66 -4.49 -0.71 -8.29
N ALA A 67 -4.40 -1.99 -8.67
CA ALA A 67 -3.27 -2.51 -9.42
C ALA A 67 -3.19 -1.89 -10.82
N LEU A 68 -4.31 -1.69 -11.52
CA LEU A 68 -4.37 -0.99 -12.81
C LEU A 68 -3.90 0.47 -12.68
N VAL A 69 -4.42 1.22 -11.71
CA VAL A 69 -4.00 2.61 -11.47
C VAL A 69 -2.50 2.68 -11.14
N SER A 70 -2.00 1.72 -10.37
CA SER A 70 -0.58 1.60 -10.05
C SER A 70 0.28 1.27 -11.28
N GLU A 71 -0.21 0.44 -12.20
CA GLU A 71 0.45 0.17 -13.49
C GLU A 71 0.52 1.44 -14.33
N GLN A 72 -0.61 2.14 -14.51
CA GLN A 72 -0.71 3.35 -15.31
C GLN A 72 0.27 4.44 -14.82
N ARG A 73 0.25 4.75 -13.52
CA ARG A 73 1.17 5.72 -12.91
C ARG A 73 2.64 5.33 -13.03
N ALA A 74 2.93 4.03 -13.03
CA ALA A 74 4.30 3.55 -13.19
C ALA A 74 4.77 3.65 -14.64
N ILE A 75 3.88 3.40 -15.61
CA ILE A 75 4.15 3.56 -17.04
C ILE A 75 4.40 5.03 -17.38
N GLU A 76 3.58 5.95 -16.86
CA GLU A 76 3.78 7.40 -17.05
C GLU A 76 5.18 7.84 -16.58
N LYS A 77 5.60 7.39 -15.38
CA LYS A 77 6.95 7.67 -14.86
C LYS A 77 8.08 7.02 -15.66
N VAL A 78 7.79 5.90 -16.31
CA VAL A 78 8.73 5.22 -17.20
C VAL A 78 8.84 5.97 -18.54
N GLN A 79 7.75 6.59 -19.02
CA GLN A 79 7.77 7.43 -20.23
C GLN A 79 8.54 8.74 -20.03
N GLU A 80 8.58 9.27 -18.81
CA GLU A 80 9.45 10.41 -18.44
C GLU A 80 10.95 10.07 -18.50
N PHE A 81 11.32 8.80 -18.69
CA PHE A 81 12.72 8.39 -18.77
C PHE A 81 13.39 8.93 -20.04
N PRO A 82 14.50 9.68 -19.95
CA PRO A 82 15.15 10.30 -21.11
C PRO A 82 15.60 9.27 -22.14
N GLN A 83 15.29 9.54 -23.40
CA GLN A 83 15.58 8.63 -24.51
C GLN A 83 17.09 8.36 -24.67
N GLU A 84 17.93 9.35 -24.35
CA GLU A 84 19.39 9.26 -24.36
C GLU A 84 19.93 8.17 -23.43
N LEU A 85 19.28 7.97 -22.28
CA LEU A 85 19.66 6.94 -21.32
C LEU A 85 19.02 5.59 -21.58
N MET A 86 17.96 5.54 -22.39
CA MET A 86 17.27 4.28 -22.66
C MET A 86 18.20 3.30 -23.35
N VAL A 87 18.99 3.73 -24.35
CA VAL A 87 19.84 2.82 -25.13
C VAL A 87 20.93 2.18 -24.24
N PRO A 88 21.74 2.94 -23.48
CA PRO A 88 22.75 2.35 -22.59
C PRO A 88 22.12 1.44 -21.53
N VAL A 89 20.97 1.82 -20.97
CA VAL A 89 20.31 1.03 -19.93
C VAL A 89 19.75 -0.28 -20.48
N LEU A 90 19.11 -0.25 -21.65
CA LEU A 90 18.60 -1.46 -22.29
C LEU A 90 19.74 -2.41 -22.70
N GLN A 91 20.88 -1.91 -23.15
CA GLN A 91 22.07 -2.72 -23.42
C GLN A 91 22.61 -3.40 -22.15
N MET A 92 22.59 -2.70 -21.01
CA MET A 92 22.99 -3.29 -19.72
C MET A 92 22.01 -4.36 -19.22
N ILE A 93 20.72 -4.22 -19.56
CA ILE A 93 19.68 -5.19 -19.20
C ILE A 93 19.79 -6.44 -20.08
N GLN A 94 20.03 -6.26 -21.38
CA GLN A 94 20.06 -7.34 -22.36
C GLN A 94 21.09 -8.42 -21.98
N TYR A 95 20.62 -9.66 -21.83
CA TYR A 95 21.37 -10.84 -21.41
C TYR A 95 22.02 -10.77 -20.02
N SER A 96 21.60 -9.83 -19.17
CA SER A 96 22.05 -9.82 -17.79
C SER A 96 21.60 -11.08 -17.06
N THR A 97 22.49 -11.70 -16.29
CA THR A 97 22.22 -12.87 -15.44
C THR A 97 21.98 -12.48 -13.97
N LEU A 98 22.05 -11.19 -13.66
CA LEU A 98 21.89 -10.67 -12.30
C LEU A 98 20.43 -10.75 -11.83
N ASN A 99 20.23 -10.88 -10.52
CA ASN A 99 18.90 -10.72 -9.93
C ASN A 99 18.39 -9.29 -10.13
N LEU A 100 17.07 -9.10 -10.15
CA LEU A 100 16.46 -7.79 -10.41
C LEU A 100 17.03 -6.66 -9.53
N ASN A 101 17.20 -6.90 -8.23
CA ASN A 101 17.70 -5.86 -7.32
C ASN A 101 19.18 -5.53 -7.60
N ASP A 102 19.99 -6.54 -7.91
CA ASP A 102 21.41 -6.36 -8.21
C ASP A 102 21.61 -5.65 -9.55
N LEU A 103 20.82 -6.01 -10.56
CA LEU A 103 20.77 -5.32 -11.85
C LEU A 103 20.39 -3.84 -11.69
N VAL A 104 19.34 -3.56 -10.90
CA VAL A 104 18.93 -2.18 -10.57
C VAL A 104 20.07 -1.41 -9.91
N ASN A 105 20.79 -2.02 -8.96
CA ASN A 105 21.89 -1.37 -8.28
C ASN A 105 23.07 -1.09 -9.21
N THR A 106 23.41 -2.02 -10.11
CA THR A 106 24.46 -1.85 -11.12
C THR A 106 24.13 -0.72 -12.08
N ILE A 107 22.90 -0.69 -12.61
CA ILE A 107 22.43 0.38 -13.49
C ILE A 107 22.42 1.71 -12.73
N TYR A 108 21.92 1.72 -11.49
CA TYR A 108 21.87 2.91 -10.67
C TYR A 108 23.26 3.50 -10.41
N LYS A 109 24.27 2.65 -10.14
CA LYS A 109 25.66 3.10 -9.94
C LYS A 109 26.25 3.69 -11.22
N LYS A 110 26.07 3.03 -12.37
CA LYS A 110 26.54 3.54 -13.67
C LYS A 110 25.89 4.87 -14.07
N LEU A 111 24.59 5.04 -13.80
CA LEU A 111 23.88 6.30 -14.04
C LEU A 111 24.30 7.43 -13.08
N GLN A 112 24.95 7.10 -11.95
CA GLN A 112 25.53 8.10 -11.05
C GLN A 112 26.94 8.53 -11.50
N GLU A 113 27.71 7.62 -12.10
CA GLU A 113 29.10 7.88 -12.51
C GLU A 113 29.19 8.72 -13.80
N HIS A 114 28.22 8.58 -14.71
CA HIS A 114 28.19 9.36 -15.95
C HIS A 114 27.20 10.52 -15.87
N PHE A 115 27.66 11.71 -16.23
CA PHE A 115 26.80 12.88 -16.35
C PHE A 115 26.44 13.15 -17.81
N LEU A 116 25.21 13.62 -18.04
CA LEU A 116 24.68 13.92 -19.38
C LEU A 116 24.81 15.40 -19.71
N GLU A 117 24.90 15.69 -21.00
CA GLU A 117 24.77 17.05 -21.52
C GLU A 117 23.43 17.64 -21.13
N GLY A 118 23.44 18.92 -20.74
CA GLY A 118 22.26 19.62 -20.26
C GLY A 118 21.86 19.37 -18.81
N ALA A 119 22.52 18.45 -18.08
CA ALA A 119 22.19 18.19 -16.67
C ALA A 119 22.60 19.36 -15.76
N GLU A 120 21.67 19.79 -14.89
CA GLU A 120 21.91 20.79 -13.84
C GLU A 120 22.50 20.11 -12.59
N LEU A 121 23.71 20.52 -12.20
CA LEU A 121 24.49 19.98 -11.10
C LEU A 121 25.09 21.11 -10.26
N TYR A 122 25.90 20.76 -9.27
CA TYR A 122 26.76 21.70 -8.56
C TYR A 122 28.21 21.33 -8.84
N GLY A 123 29.07 22.31 -9.00
CA GLY A 123 30.50 22.10 -9.16
C GLY A 123 31.28 22.90 -8.12
N ARG A 124 32.46 22.43 -7.75
CA ARG A 124 33.39 23.21 -6.93
C ARG A 124 34.15 24.20 -7.83
N LYS A 125 34.00 25.50 -7.54
CA LYS A 125 34.73 26.60 -8.17
C LYS A 125 35.43 27.40 -7.08
N ASP A 126 36.77 27.47 -7.12
CA ASP A 126 37.58 28.29 -6.22
C ASP A 126 37.14 28.14 -4.75
N GLU A 127 37.06 26.89 -4.28
CA GLU A 127 36.60 26.47 -2.93
C GLU A 127 35.10 26.63 -2.62
N SER A 128 34.33 27.30 -3.47
CA SER A 128 32.88 27.48 -3.32
C SER A 128 32.08 26.48 -4.16
N VAL A 129 30.89 26.06 -3.69
CA VAL A 129 30.00 25.16 -4.44
C VAL A 129 28.97 25.99 -5.21
N CYS A 130 29.08 26.01 -6.53
CA CYS A 130 28.23 26.81 -7.41
C CYS A 130 27.32 25.91 -8.28
N ALA A 131 26.15 26.42 -8.69
CA ALA A 131 25.27 25.70 -9.62
C ALA A 131 25.83 25.77 -11.04
N CYS A 132 25.84 24.63 -11.74
CA CYS A 132 26.40 24.51 -13.08
C CYS A 132 25.55 23.60 -13.96
N LYS A 133 25.55 23.85 -15.26
CA LYS A 133 24.92 23.00 -16.28
C LYS A 133 26.00 22.39 -17.15
N ILE A 134 25.93 21.09 -17.41
CA ILE A 134 26.87 20.45 -18.35
C ILE A 134 26.52 20.91 -19.75
N LEU A 135 27.51 21.46 -20.45
CA LEU A 135 27.38 21.89 -21.83
C LEU A 135 27.87 20.80 -22.78
N LYS A 136 29.01 20.17 -22.48
CA LYS A 136 29.60 19.10 -23.28
C LYS A 136 30.31 18.06 -22.42
N VAL A 137 30.28 16.81 -22.86
CA VAL A 137 31.09 15.73 -22.32
C VAL A 137 32.33 15.56 -23.20
N ILE A 138 33.52 15.61 -22.60
CA ILE A 138 34.81 15.44 -23.28
C ILE A 138 35.41 14.13 -22.78
N GLU A 139 35.40 13.11 -23.63
CA GLU A 139 36.03 11.82 -23.37
C GLU A 139 37.48 11.86 -23.91
N GLU A 140 38.48 11.77 -23.02
CA GLU A 140 39.89 11.56 -23.40
C GLU A 140 40.20 10.05 -23.42
N GLU A 141 41.10 9.59 -24.30
CA GLU A 141 41.43 8.18 -24.62
C GLU A 141 41.97 7.30 -23.45
N GLY A 142 41.79 7.71 -22.18
CA GLY A 142 42.31 7.04 -20.99
C GLY A 142 41.32 6.91 -19.82
N SER A 143 40.02 6.76 -20.11
CA SER A 143 38.93 6.67 -19.11
C SER A 143 38.73 7.93 -18.24
N ASN A 144 39.40 9.05 -18.56
CA ASN A 144 39.29 10.29 -17.80
C ASN A 144 38.28 11.22 -18.49
N VAL A 145 37.05 11.24 -17.99
CA VAL A 145 35.96 12.05 -18.55
C VAL A 145 36.00 13.43 -17.93
N ARG A 146 36.13 14.47 -18.77
CA ARG A 146 36.01 15.87 -18.35
C ARG A 146 34.70 16.45 -18.87
N TYR A 147 34.16 17.40 -18.13
CA TYR A 147 32.89 18.04 -18.43
C TYR A 147 33.10 19.53 -18.61
N GLU A 148 32.68 20.05 -19.75
CA GLU A 148 32.53 21.49 -19.93
C GLU A 148 31.24 21.92 -19.23
N VAL A 149 31.37 22.76 -18.20
CA VAL A 149 30.24 23.24 -17.41
C VAL A 149 30.04 24.74 -17.55
N GLY A 150 28.79 25.15 -17.74
CA GLY A 150 28.36 26.54 -17.66
C GLY A 150 27.84 26.86 -16.26
N TRP A 151 28.48 27.79 -15.56
CA TRP A 151 28.02 28.28 -14.26
C TRP A 151 26.81 29.17 -14.45
N PHE A 152 25.78 29.03 -13.61
CA PHE A 152 24.62 29.91 -13.65
C PHE A 152 24.24 30.41 -12.26
N ASN A 153 23.71 31.63 -12.19
CA ASN A 153 23.25 32.25 -10.94
C ASN A 153 21.74 32.00 -10.74
N THR A 154 21.14 32.55 -9.69
CA THR A 154 19.68 32.47 -9.39
C THR A 154 18.77 32.78 -10.58
N ASN A 155 19.24 33.59 -11.54
CA ASN A 155 18.49 33.95 -12.75
C ASN A 155 18.70 32.98 -13.94
N LYS A 156 19.36 31.83 -13.74
CA LYS A 156 19.70 30.82 -14.77
C LYS A 156 20.50 31.33 -15.98
N THR A 157 21.05 32.54 -15.92
CA THR A 157 21.96 33.09 -16.94
C THR A 157 23.36 32.49 -16.76
N ILE A 158 23.95 32.00 -17.85
CA ILE A 158 25.31 31.43 -17.83
C ILE A 158 26.31 32.57 -17.63
N THR A 159 27.04 32.57 -16.50
CA THR A 159 28.00 33.62 -16.13
C THR A 159 29.44 33.32 -16.55
N GLY A 160 29.73 32.08 -16.93
CA GLY A 160 31.02 31.66 -17.47
C GLY A 160 31.10 30.14 -17.64
N THR A 161 32.08 29.66 -18.40
CA THR A 161 32.33 28.23 -18.61
C THR A 161 33.62 27.79 -17.94
N SER A 162 33.69 26.53 -17.53
CA SER A 162 34.90 25.91 -16.97
C SER A 162 34.92 24.43 -17.30
N ILE A 163 36.10 23.83 -17.33
CA ILE A 163 36.26 22.39 -17.55
C ILE A 163 36.54 21.75 -16.19
N LEU A 164 35.72 20.78 -15.80
CA LEU A 164 35.83 20.07 -14.53
C LEU A 164 35.96 18.57 -14.73
N GLY A 165 36.67 17.90 -13.82
CA GLY A 165 36.63 16.45 -13.69
C GLY A 165 35.35 15.98 -13.01
N ALA A 166 35.04 14.68 -13.13
CA ALA A 166 33.88 14.06 -12.51
C ALA A 166 33.88 14.20 -10.96
N ASP A 167 35.06 14.26 -10.36
CA ASP A 167 35.31 14.41 -8.91
C ASP A 167 34.92 15.78 -8.36
N ALA A 168 34.99 16.82 -9.19
CA ALA A 168 34.61 18.18 -8.82
C ALA A 168 33.10 18.45 -8.96
N LEU A 169 32.34 17.52 -9.55
CA LEU A 169 30.89 17.62 -9.76
C LEU A 169 30.11 16.91 -8.64
N ILE A 170 29.14 17.63 -8.09
CA ILE A 170 28.29 17.21 -6.99
C ILE A 170 26.83 17.18 -7.45
N ARG A 171 26.22 16.00 -7.36
CA ARG A 171 24.82 15.77 -7.70
C ARG A 171 23.97 15.68 -6.44
N LYS A 172 23.16 16.70 -6.14
CA LYS A 172 22.29 16.71 -4.94
C LYS A 172 21.11 15.72 -5.01
N LYS A 173 20.63 15.40 -6.21
CA LYS A 173 19.53 14.45 -6.44
C LYS A 173 19.93 13.44 -7.51
N PRO A 174 19.79 12.12 -7.27
CA PRO A 174 20.03 11.13 -8.31
C PRO A 174 19.07 11.35 -9.48
N PRO A 175 19.46 10.97 -10.71
CA PRO A 175 18.64 11.21 -11.90
C PRO A 175 17.29 10.50 -11.81
N PHE A 176 17.27 9.28 -11.27
CA PHE A 176 16.06 8.46 -11.12
C PHE A 176 16.08 7.71 -9.80
N SER A 177 14.90 7.40 -9.28
CA SER A 177 14.78 6.49 -8.15
C SER A 177 15.02 5.05 -8.59
N ARG A 178 15.53 4.22 -7.68
CA ARG A 178 15.64 2.77 -7.90
C ARG A 178 14.30 2.11 -8.26
N SER A 179 13.18 2.66 -7.78
CA SER A 179 11.84 2.17 -8.11
C SER A 179 11.43 2.45 -9.55
N VAL A 180 11.84 3.58 -10.14
CA VAL A 180 11.60 3.90 -11.55
C VAL A 180 12.46 2.98 -12.44
N ILE A 181 13.74 2.79 -12.12
CA ILE A 181 14.62 1.84 -12.85
C ILE A 181 14.06 0.42 -12.78
N LYS A 182 13.60 -0.01 -11.60
CA LYS A 182 12.98 -1.34 -11.41
C LYS A 182 11.72 -1.51 -12.26
N SER A 183 10.90 -0.47 -12.36
CA SER A 183 9.69 -0.45 -13.20
C SER A 183 10.05 -0.46 -14.68
N PHE A 184 11.07 0.31 -15.08
CA PHE A 184 11.61 0.33 -16.44
C PHE A 184 12.12 -1.04 -16.89
N ILE A 185 12.92 -1.72 -16.05
CA ILE A 185 13.40 -3.07 -16.38
C ILE A 185 12.22 -4.00 -16.63
N ARG A 186 11.24 -4.04 -15.72
CA ARG A 186 10.08 -4.94 -15.85
C ARG A 186 9.18 -4.65 -17.05
N GLU A 187 9.06 -3.39 -17.43
CA GLU A 187 8.28 -2.97 -18.60
C GLU A 187 9.04 -3.25 -19.91
N SER A 188 10.36 -3.13 -19.89
CA SER A 188 11.19 -3.32 -21.08
C SER A 188 11.52 -4.79 -21.39
N THR A 189 11.38 -5.70 -20.42
CA THR A 189 11.83 -7.11 -20.54
C THR A 189 10.71 -8.12 -20.73
N SER A 190 10.92 -9.11 -21.60
CA SER A 190 10.08 -10.28 -21.81
C SER A 190 10.40 -11.44 -20.86
N GLN A 191 11.67 -11.61 -20.50
CA GLN A 191 12.20 -12.70 -19.67
C GLN A 191 13.08 -12.15 -18.56
N SER A 192 13.12 -12.83 -17.41
CA SER A 192 13.85 -12.38 -16.21
C SER A 192 15.10 -13.20 -15.85
N ALA A 193 15.41 -14.27 -16.57
CA ALA A 193 16.57 -15.13 -16.31
C ALA A 193 16.97 -15.93 -17.58
N PRO A 194 17.89 -15.42 -18.41
CA PRO A 194 18.49 -14.09 -18.35
C PRO A 194 17.48 -13.00 -18.74
N TRP A 195 17.81 -11.75 -18.43
CA TRP A 195 16.98 -10.62 -18.82
C TRP A 195 17.02 -10.43 -20.33
N VAL A 196 15.86 -10.41 -20.98
CA VAL A 196 15.75 -10.20 -22.43
C VAL A 196 14.78 -9.06 -22.67
N VAL A 197 15.22 -8.04 -23.39
CA VAL A 197 14.42 -6.89 -23.79
C VAL A 197 13.41 -7.30 -24.87
N HIS A 198 12.23 -6.69 -24.86
CA HIS A 198 11.22 -6.92 -25.89
C HIS A 198 11.77 -6.65 -27.30
N GLU A 199 11.49 -7.56 -28.23
CA GLU A 199 11.98 -7.47 -29.62
C GLU A 199 11.58 -6.16 -30.31
N LYS A 200 10.37 -5.65 -30.04
CA LYS A 200 9.91 -4.35 -30.55
C LYS A 200 10.79 -3.17 -30.07
N LEU A 201 11.25 -3.20 -28.82
CA LEU A 201 12.11 -2.18 -28.25
C LEU A 201 13.55 -2.34 -28.72
N ALA A 202 14.03 -3.58 -28.82
CA ALA A 202 15.37 -3.88 -29.34
C ALA A 202 15.54 -3.38 -30.79
N ARG A 203 14.55 -3.66 -31.67
CA ARG A 203 14.54 -3.16 -33.05
C ARG A 203 14.47 -1.64 -33.13
N LYS A 204 13.65 -0.99 -32.29
CA LYS A 204 13.49 0.48 -32.27
C LYS A 204 14.78 1.20 -31.86
N HIS A 205 15.56 0.61 -30.98
CA HIS A 205 16.76 1.22 -30.41
C HIS A 205 18.07 0.62 -30.94
N GLY A 206 18.01 -0.19 -32.00
CA GLY A 206 19.21 -0.77 -32.65
C GLY A 206 20.01 -1.69 -31.73
N ILE A 207 19.38 -2.34 -30.76
CA ILE A 207 20.06 -3.23 -29.81
C ILE A 207 20.22 -4.60 -30.46
N SER A 208 21.47 -5.09 -30.52
CA SER A 208 21.76 -6.41 -31.07
C SER A 208 20.96 -7.50 -30.35
N THR A 209 20.19 -8.26 -31.13
CA THR A 209 19.39 -9.41 -30.68
C THR A 209 20.23 -10.70 -30.68
N GLU A 210 21.51 -10.59 -31.02
CA GLU A 210 22.46 -11.69 -30.99
C GLU A 210 23.30 -11.63 -29.70
N PRO A 211 23.36 -12.71 -28.90
CA PRO A 211 24.19 -12.75 -27.71
C PRO A 211 25.66 -12.61 -28.10
N GLY A 212 26.37 -11.68 -27.46
CA GLY A 212 27.82 -11.50 -27.63
C GLY A 212 28.61 -12.76 -27.25
N GLU A 213 29.78 -12.95 -27.86
CA GLU A 213 30.56 -14.20 -27.78
C GLU A 213 30.90 -14.63 -26.34
N GLU A 214 31.07 -13.68 -25.42
CA GLU A 214 31.33 -13.93 -23.99
C GLU A 214 30.15 -14.57 -23.25
N VAL A 215 28.92 -14.34 -23.70
CA VAL A 215 27.68 -14.83 -23.07
C VAL A 215 27.20 -16.13 -23.72
N LYS A 216 27.60 -16.41 -24.97
CA LYS A 216 27.31 -17.67 -25.68
C LYS A 216 27.81 -18.91 -24.92
N HIS A 217 28.93 -18.81 -24.21
CA HIS A 217 29.47 -19.93 -23.44
C HIS A 217 28.61 -20.31 -22.22
N LYS A 218 27.90 -19.34 -21.63
CA LYS A 218 27.05 -19.51 -20.43
C LYS A 218 25.57 -19.70 -20.74
N LEU A 219 25.15 -19.52 -21.99
CA LEU A 219 23.75 -19.55 -22.41
C LEU A 219 23.46 -20.68 -23.40
N THR A 220 22.32 -21.35 -23.24
CA THR A 220 21.76 -22.27 -24.25
C THR A 220 20.40 -21.77 -24.69
N ILE A 221 20.17 -21.71 -26.01
CA ILE A 221 18.87 -21.36 -26.58
C ILE A 221 18.07 -22.65 -26.73
N LEU A 222 16.97 -22.78 -25.99
CA LEU A 222 16.01 -23.89 -26.13
C LEU A 222 14.65 -23.28 -26.48
N ASN A 223 14.03 -23.70 -27.58
CA ASN A 223 12.71 -23.21 -28.01
C ASN A 223 12.59 -21.67 -28.10
N GLY A 224 13.63 -20.98 -28.57
CA GLY A 224 13.65 -19.52 -28.68
C GLY A 224 13.82 -18.78 -27.34
N CYS A 225 13.99 -19.49 -26.23
CA CYS A 225 14.22 -18.96 -24.90
C CYS A 225 15.68 -19.18 -24.48
N VAL A 226 16.30 -18.15 -23.90
CA VAL A 226 17.71 -18.19 -23.49
C VAL A 226 17.78 -18.75 -22.07
N HIS A 227 18.63 -19.74 -21.82
CA HIS A 227 18.82 -20.36 -20.50
C HIS A 227 20.27 -20.26 -20.03
N THR A 228 20.52 -20.12 -18.72
CA THR A 228 21.87 -20.20 -18.15
C THR A 228 22.29 -21.66 -17.90
N LYS A 229 23.52 -22.03 -18.26
CA LYS A 229 24.10 -23.35 -17.93
C LYS A 229 24.33 -23.42 -16.42
N LYS A 230 23.66 -24.36 -15.74
CA LYS A 230 23.97 -24.70 -14.34
C LYS A 230 25.22 -25.57 -14.32
N GLU A 231 26.33 -25.04 -13.82
CA GLU A 231 27.49 -25.87 -13.45
C GLU A 231 27.17 -26.61 -12.15
N ASN A 232 27.16 -27.94 -12.24
CA ASN A 232 27.01 -28.83 -11.10
C ASN A 232 28.29 -28.78 -10.26
N ILE A 233 28.24 -28.15 -9.09
CA ILE A 233 29.17 -28.47 -8.01
C ILE A 233 28.68 -29.76 -7.36
N THR A 234 29.38 -30.85 -7.70
CA THR A 234 29.19 -32.18 -7.18
C THR A 234 29.57 -32.24 -5.70
N CYS A 235 28.63 -32.61 -4.83
CA CYS A 235 28.95 -33.26 -3.57
C CYS A 235 28.40 -34.69 -3.63
N ASN A 236 29.32 -35.66 -3.68
CA ASN A 236 29.06 -37.10 -3.74
C ASN A 236 28.28 -37.59 -2.51
N GLY A 237 27.29 -38.46 -2.73
CA GLY A 237 26.67 -39.21 -1.63
C GLY A 237 25.34 -39.91 -1.93
N LYS A 238 25.39 -40.98 -2.74
CA LYS A 238 24.49 -42.16 -2.77
C LYS A 238 22.96 -41.94 -2.79
N ARG A 239 22.38 -42.27 -3.94
CA ARG A 239 20.95 -42.55 -4.17
C ARG A 239 20.48 -43.78 -3.38
N LYS A 240 19.26 -43.74 -2.83
CA LYS A 240 18.22 -44.78 -2.97
C LYS A 240 16.82 -44.18 -2.89
N ALA A 241 15.92 -44.77 -3.66
CA ALA A 241 14.54 -44.39 -3.90
C ALA A 241 13.57 -44.79 -2.78
N LEU A 242 12.42 -44.10 -2.68
CA LEU A 242 11.03 -44.62 -2.67
C LEU A 242 10.07 -43.72 -1.85
N ASP A 243 8.97 -43.36 -2.53
CA ASP A 243 7.56 -43.28 -2.12
C ASP A 243 7.02 -42.64 -0.81
N VAL A 244 5.93 -41.88 -1.04
CA VAL A 244 4.66 -41.74 -0.29
C VAL A 244 4.60 -40.96 1.03
N ASP A 245 3.64 -40.01 1.04
CA ASP A 245 2.86 -39.37 2.11
C ASP A 245 3.47 -39.18 3.52
N LYS A 246 3.40 -37.94 4.04
CA LYS A 246 2.42 -37.55 5.08
C LYS A 246 2.65 -36.14 5.63
N GLU A 247 1.53 -35.44 5.73
CA GLU A 247 1.12 -34.42 6.69
C GLU A 247 1.87 -34.38 8.05
N LYS A 248 2.03 -33.14 8.55
CA LYS A 248 2.12 -32.66 9.95
C LYS A 248 3.47 -32.20 10.52
N ASN A 249 3.35 -31.02 11.14
CA ASN A 249 4.23 -30.36 12.13
C ASN A 249 5.49 -29.70 11.53
N ARG A 250 5.88 -28.46 11.89
CA ARG A 250 5.81 -27.85 13.21
C ARG A 250 5.98 -26.32 13.12
N LYS A 251 5.13 -25.58 13.83
CA LYS A 251 5.37 -24.20 14.27
C LYS A 251 6.70 -24.13 15.07
N LYS A 252 7.58 -23.18 14.73
CA LYS A 252 8.39 -22.34 15.65
C LYS A 252 9.50 -21.62 14.87
N ARG A 253 9.43 -20.29 14.79
CA ARG A 253 10.46 -19.39 15.35
C ARG A 253 9.98 -17.95 15.23
N GLN A 254 9.45 -17.48 16.35
CA GLN A 254 9.22 -16.08 16.68
C GLN A 254 10.55 -15.50 17.16
N LYS A 255 10.83 -14.26 16.73
CA LYS A 255 11.39 -13.10 17.47
C LYS A 255 12.67 -13.23 18.31
N VAL A 256 13.18 -12.03 18.66
CA VAL A 256 14.29 -11.66 19.56
C VAL A 256 15.59 -11.53 18.75
N GLU A 257 16.29 -10.41 18.62
CA GLU A 257 16.42 -9.09 19.30
C GLU A 257 17.18 -8.19 18.27
N ASN A 258 17.22 -6.87 18.29
CA ASN A 258 17.70 -6.03 19.38
C ASN A 258 17.41 -4.54 19.08
N GLU A 259 17.04 -3.81 20.12
CA GLU A 259 17.02 -2.35 20.19
C GLU A 259 18.41 -1.79 20.55
N ASN A 260 18.57 -0.48 20.30
CA ASN A 260 19.51 0.50 20.89
C ASN A 260 20.81 0.87 20.13
N PHE A 261 20.79 2.09 19.57
CA PHE A 261 21.82 3.15 19.50
C PHE A 261 21.28 4.19 18.47
N ASP A 262 21.11 5.50 18.70
CA ASP A 262 21.73 6.45 19.61
C ASP A 262 20.85 7.70 19.82
N LEU A 263 20.87 8.20 21.06
CA LEU A 263 20.59 9.59 21.43
C LEU A 263 21.94 10.30 21.57
N LEU A 264 22.28 11.27 20.72
CA LEU A 264 22.94 12.54 21.13
C LEU A 264 23.17 13.46 19.93
N GLU A 265 22.41 14.57 19.85
CA GLU A 265 22.97 15.91 19.63
C GLU A 265 21.84 16.94 19.61
N SER A 266 21.61 17.60 20.74
CA SER A 266 21.10 18.97 20.75
C SER A 266 21.39 19.61 22.10
N THR A 267 22.50 20.35 22.16
CA THR A 267 22.67 21.42 23.15
C THR A 267 23.31 22.64 22.50
N LYS A 268 22.51 23.69 22.25
CA LYS A 268 22.63 25.04 22.86
C LYS A 268 22.01 26.14 21.99
N LYS A 269 21.08 26.87 22.64
CA LYS A 269 20.89 28.35 22.70
C LYS A 269 20.54 29.11 21.41
N LYS A 270 19.78 30.21 21.41
CA LYS A 270 18.74 30.84 22.25
C LYS A 270 18.31 32.10 21.47
N SER A 271 17.01 32.34 21.33
CA SER A 271 16.30 33.64 21.16
C SER A 271 16.70 34.66 20.06
N LYS A 272 15.75 34.99 19.17
CA LYS A 272 15.18 36.35 18.99
C LYS A 272 13.90 36.31 18.10
N LYS A 273 12.90 37.11 18.48
CA LYS A 273 11.63 37.37 17.78
C LYS A 273 11.89 38.10 16.44
N ASP A 274 11.11 37.80 15.41
CA ASP A 274 10.33 38.76 14.60
C ASP A 274 9.48 38.01 13.55
N GLU A 275 8.37 38.63 13.14
CA GLU A 275 7.23 38.11 12.37
C GLU A 275 7.55 37.69 10.91
N GLU A 276 6.90 36.63 10.38
CA GLU A 276 6.31 36.55 9.01
C GLU A 276 5.96 35.11 8.53
N LYS A 277 4.69 34.94 8.12
CA LYS A 277 4.05 33.92 7.24
C LYS A 277 4.09 32.42 7.66
N PRO A 278 2.94 31.69 7.60
CA PRO A 278 2.91 30.29 8.00
C PRO A 278 3.63 29.43 6.96
N LYS A 279 4.88 29.08 7.27
CA LYS A 279 5.61 28.01 6.58
C LYS A 279 4.93 26.69 6.93
N VAL A 280 4.26 26.06 5.97
CA VAL A 280 3.72 24.71 6.13
C VAL A 280 4.88 23.80 6.49
N ALA A 281 4.88 23.30 7.72
CA ALA A 281 5.93 22.41 8.20
C ALA A 281 5.88 21.10 7.39
N PRO A 282 7.03 20.54 6.99
CA PRO A 282 7.06 19.25 6.32
C PRO A 282 6.50 18.18 7.27
N ILE A 283 5.44 17.50 6.84
CA ILE A 283 4.77 16.43 7.60
C ILE A 283 5.80 15.33 7.89
N LYS A 284 6.04 15.04 9.17
CA LYS A 284 6.88 13.94 9.62
C LYS A 284 5.99 12.78 10.02
N TYR A 285 6.25 11.61 9.45
CA TYR A 285 5.59 10.37 9.82
C TYR A 285 6.36 9.66 10.94
N PRO A 286 5.68 8.95 11.85
CA PRO A 286 4.23 8.72 11.91
C PRO A 286 3.46 9.96 12.44
N ILE A 287 2.29 10.25 11.85
CA ILE A 287 1.37 11.31 12.29
C ILE A 287 -0.04 10.71 12.38
N ASP A 288 -0.85 11.19 13.32
CA ASP A 288 -2.26 10.82 13.46
C ASP A 288 -3.07 11.30 12.23
N ASP A 289 -3.98 10.47 11.74
CA ASP A 289 -4.75 10.70 10.52
C ASP A 289 -5.57 12.00 10.61
N LEU A 290 -6.04 12.35 11.81
CA LEU A 290 -6.78 13.60 12.06
C LEU A 290 -5.91 14.86 11.95
N LEU A 291 -4.58 14.73 11.98
CA LEU A 291 -3.62 15.83 11.93
C LEU A 291 -2.98 16.00 10.54
N VAL A 292 -3.32 15.13 9.59
CA VAL A 292 -2.88 15.22 8.19
C VAL A 292 -3.72 16.28 7.48
N GLN A 293 -3.09 17.37 7.06
CA GLN A 293 -3.78 18.39 6.27
C GLN A 293 -3.84 18.00 4.78
N PRO A 294 -4.94 18.33 4.08
CA PRO A 294 -5.04 18.12 2.64
C PRO A 294 -3.92 18.81 1.87
N GLY A 295 -3.31 18.09 0.94
CA GLY A 295 -2.34 18.63 -0.01
C GLY A 295 -3.02 19.44 -1.11
N LYS A 296 -2.22 20.20 -1.88
CA LYS A 296 -2.71 21.00 -3.02
C LYS A 296 -3.28 20.17 -4.17
N ASP A 297 -2.94 18.89 -4.22
CA ASP A 297 -3.38 17.93 -5.24
C ASP A 297 -4.53 17.03 -4.75
N ASP A 298 -5.01 17.22 -3.50
CA ASP A 298 -6.12 16.43 -2.98
C ASP A 298 -7.46 16.95 -3.56
N PRO A 299 -8.40 16.05 -3.88
CA PRO A 299 -9.71 16.45 -4.37
C PRO A 299 -10.42 17.31 -3.30
N VAL A 300 -11.25 18.25 -3.75
CA VAL A 300 -12.12 19.01 -2.84
C VAL A 300 -13.02 18.01 -2.13
N PHE A 301 -12.72 17.72 -0.86
CA PHE A 301 -13.56 16.87 -0.04
C PHE A 301 -14.91 17.57 0.12
N ALA A 302 -15.99 16.85 -0.17
CA ALA A 302 -17.33 17.31 0.18
C ALA A 302 -17.37 17.54 1.70
N ASP A 303 -18.15 18.53 2.13
CA ASP A 303 -18.37 18.77 3.54
C ASP A 303 -18.82 17.48 4.22
N ARG A 304 -18.27 17.21 5.40
CA ARG A 304 -18.60 16.01 6.16
C ARG A 304 -20.12 15.97 6.31
N PRO A 305 -20.78 14.84 5.98
CA PRO A 305 -22.21 14.73 6.18
C PRO A 305 -22.53 15.05 7.64
N SER A 306 -23.50 15.93 7.85
CA SER A 306 -23.98 16.25 9.19
C SER A 306 -24.56 14.98 9.81
N PRO A 307 -24.25 14.67 11.09
CA PRO A 307 -24.89 13.57 11.79
C PRO A 307 -26.40 13.68 11.67
N SER A 308 -27.05 12.56 11.37
CA SER A 308 -28.49 12.52 11.31
C SER A 308 -29.08 12.72 12.69
N THR A 309 -30.15 13.52 12.78
CA THR A 309 -30.90 13.80 14.02
C THR A 309 -32.31 13.23 13.97
N ASP A 310 -32.55 12.27 13.07
CA ASP A 310 -33.84 11.67 12.75
C ASP A 310 -34.22 10.52 13.70
N PHE A 311 -34.01 10.73 15.00
CA PHE A 311 -34.39 9.76 16.03
C PHE A 311 -35.82 10.04 16.54
N SER A 312 -36.57 8.97 16.78
CA SER A 312 -37.89 8.98 17.43
C SER A 312 -37.79 9.22 18.94
N VAL A 313 -36.59 9.04 19.52
CA VAL A 313 -36.30 9.37 20.92
C VAL A 313 -35.81 10.82 21.07
N PRO A 314 -36.04 11.46 22.22
CA PRO A 314 -35.46 12.78 22.50
C PRO A 314 -33.94 12.79 22.32
N LEU A 315 -33.40 13.87 21.74
CA LEU A 315 -31.97 14.00 21.43
C LEU A 315 -31.05 13.80 22.64
N GLU A 316 -31.51 14.18 23.83
CA GLU A 316 -30.79 14.00 25.09
C GLU A 316 -30.56 12.53 25.43
N CYS A 317 -31.48 11.64 25.03
CA CYS A 317 -31.42 10.20 25.29
C CYS A 317 -30.77 9.40 24.15
N VAL A 318 -30.44 10.03 23.02
CA VAL A 318 -29.85 9.33 21.86
C VAL A 318 -28.50 8.71 22.22
N GLY A 319 -27.69 9.39 23.03
CA GLY A 319 -26.41 8.87 23.50
C GLY A 319 -26.58 7.56 24.27
N ASP A 320 -27.52 7.54 25.22
CA ASP A 320 -27.83 6.37 26.04
C ASP A 320 -28.44 5.23 25.21
N LEU A 321 -29.34 5.56 24.28
CA LEU A 321 -29.91 4.61 23.32
C LEU A 321 -28.80 3.89 22.54
N LEU A 322 -27.88 4.66 21.95
CA LEU A 322 -26.76 4.14 21.16
C LEU A 322 -25.81 3.31 22.03
N MET A 323 -25.54 3.75 23.26
CA MET A 323 -24.70 3.01 24.19
C MET A 323 -25.29 1.63 24.52
N VAL A 324 -26.58 1.57 24.85
CA VAL A 324 -27.27 0.31 25.17
C VAL A 324 -27.37 -0.59 23.94
N TRP A 325 -27.71 -0.02 22.78
CA TRP A 325 -27.79 -0.76 21.52
C TRP A 325 -26.44 -1.33 21.09
N ASP A 326 -25.36 -0.55 21.19
CA ASP A 326 -24.01 -0.97 20.84
C ASP A 326 -23.52 -2.09 21.76
N PHE A 327 -23.80 -1.99 23.06
CA PHE A 327 -23.52 -3.06 24.02
C PHE A 327 -24.27 -4.35 23.66
N CYS A 328 -25.58 -4.27 23.43
CA CYS A 328 -26.40 -5.44 23.09
C CYS A 328 -25.97 -6.06 21.75
N SER A 329 -25.59 -5.24 20.77
CA SER A 329 -25.14 -5.68 19.45
C SER A 329 -23.75 -6.33 19.51
N SER A 330 -22.82 -5.74 20.24
CA SER A 330 -21.46 -6.23 20.41
C SER A 330 -21.40 -7.53 21.22
N PHE A 331 -22.23 -7.64 22.26
CA PHE A 331 -22.26 -8.79 23.17
C PHE A 331 -23.46 -9.71 22.96
N GLY A 332 -24.22 -9.56 21.88
CA GLY A 332 -25.48 -10.31 21.65
C GLY A 332 -25.32 -11.83 21.73
N ARG A 333 -24.18 -12.37 21.27
CA ARG A 333 -23.87 -13.80 21.40
C ARG A 333 -23.67 -14.26 22.84
N LEU A 334 -23.10 -13.43 23.71
CA LEU A 334 -22.92 -13.75 25.13
C LEU A 334 -24.22 -13.58 25.91
N LEU A 335 -25.01 -12.56 25.54
CA LEU A 335 -26.31 -12.27 26.13
C LEU A 335 -27.41 -13.23 25.64
N ASN A 336 -27.12 -14.07 24.64
CA ASN A 336 -28.09 -14.92 23.93
C ASN A 336 -29.26 -14.14 23.30
N LEU A 337 -28.99 -12.89 22.87
CA LEU A 337 -29.97 -12.05 22.18
C LEU A 337 -29.95 -12.35 20.67
N TRP A 338 -31.14 -12.41 20.06
CA TRP A 338 -31.25 -12.44 18.60
C TRP A 338 -30.85 -11.08 18.02
N PRO A 339 -30.11 -11.00 16.90
CA PRO A 339 -29.64 -9.71 16.37
C PRO A 339 -30.79 -8.80 15.92
N PHE A 340 -30.76 -7.53 16.31
CA PHE A 340 -31.77 -6.53 15.95
C PHE A 340 -31.14 -5.20 15.49
N SER A 341 -31.82 -4.49 14.59
CA SER A 341 -31.37 -3.19 14.09
C SER A 341 -31.63 -2.07 15.10
N LEU A 342 -30.89 -0.97 14.97
CA LEU A 342 -31.10 0.25 15.76
C LEU A 342 -32.53 0.77 15.62
N GLU A 343 -33.06 0.79 14.39
CA GLU A 343 -34.44 1.21 14.10
C GLU A 343 -35.48 0.34 14.83
N ASN A 344 -35.26 -0.98 14.90
CA ASN A 344 -36.17 -1.87 15.63
C ASN A 344 -36.09 -1.64 17.14
N PHE A 345 -34.91 -1.35 17.68
CA PHE A 345 -34.71 -1.05 19.09
C PHE A 345 -35.37 0.29 19.48
N GLU A 346 -35.20 1.30 18.65
CA GLU A 346 -35.82 2.61 18.81
C GLU A 346 -37.35 2.53 18.78
N LYS A 347 -37.93 1.84 17.78
CA LYS A 347 -39.37 1.60 17.71
C LYS A 347 -39.89 0.80 18.89
N ALA A 348 -39.10 -0.14 19.40
CA ALA A 348 -39.46 -0.95 20.57
C ALA A 348 -39.52 -0.10 21.86
N ILE A 349 -38.61 0.86 22.03
CA ILE A 349 -38.61 1.80 23.17
C ILE A 349 -39.76 2.79 23.07
N CYS A 350 -40.04 3.31 21.87
CA CYS A 350 -41.15 4.24 21.64
C CYS A 350 -42.52 3.56 21.56
N HIS A 351 -42.60 2.24 21.73
CA HIS A 351 -43.84 1.49 21.60
C HIS A 351 -44.77 1.75 22.80
N LYS A 352 -45.98 2.23 22.53
CA LYS A 352 -46.95 2.61 23.58
C LYS A 352 -47.47 1.43 24.42
N ASN A 353 -47.38 0.20 23.93
CA ASN A 353 -47.78 -0.98 24.72
C ASN A 353 -46.55 -1.55 25.44
N SER A 354 -46.66 -1.67 26.77
CA SER A 354 -45.60 -2.01 27.73
C SER A 354 -44.97 -3.40 27.56
N ASN A 355 -45.46 -4.21 26.63
CA ASN A 355 -45.05 -5.60 26.43
C ASN A 355 -44.34 -5.79 25.09
N CYS A 356 -43.31 -4.98 24.81
CA CYS A 356 -42.45 -5.23 23.64
C CYS A 356 -41.50 -6.39 23.96
N SER A 357 -41.60 -7.50 23.21
CA SER A 357 -40.79 -8.70 23.43
C SER A 357 -39.29 -8.41 23.43
N LEU A 358 -38.83 -7.53 22.53
CA LEU A 358 -37.44 -7.13 22.42
C LEU A 358 -36.92 -6.48 23.71
N ILE A 359 -37.69 -5.55 24.28
CA ILE A 359 -37.31 -4.83 25.51
C ILE A 359 -37.33 -5.77 26.71
N VAL A 360 -38.34 -6.63 26.80
CA VAL A 360 -38.44 -7.64 27.87
C VAL A 360 -37.25 -8.61 27.83
N GLU A 361 -36.85 -9.06 26.64
CA GLU A 361 -35.72 -9.97 26.45
C GLU A 361 -34.38 -9.28 26.80
N VAL A 362 -34.16 -8.05 26.32
CA VAL A 362 -32.97 -7.24 26.66
C VAL A 362 -32.88 -7.00 28.17
N HIS A 363 -33.97 -6.59 28.83
CA HIS A 363 -33.95 -6.42 30.29
C HIS A 363 -33.70 -7.73 31.03
N SER A 364 -34.33 -8.83 30.60
CA SER A 364 -34.19 -10.14 31.26
C SER A 364 -32.77 -10.68 31.15
N THR A 365 -32.11 -10.48 30.00
CA THR A 365 -30.73 -10.94 29.78
C THR A 365 -29.73 -10.11 30.57
N ILE A 366 -29.88 -8.78 30.60
CA ILE A 366 -29.01 -7.89 31.38
C ILE A 366 -29.17 -8.15 32.88
N LEU A 367 -30.41 -8.26 33.39
CA LEU A 367 -30.64 -8.61 34.79
C LEU A 367 -30.11 -10.01 35.11
N GLY A 368 -30.30 -10.97 34.21
CA GLY A 368 -29.74 -12.31 34.34
C GLY A 368 -28.21 -12.32 34.42
N LEU A 369 -27.54 -11.46 33.64
CA LEU A 369 -26.10 -11.27 33.70
C LEU A 369 -25.67 -10.71 35.05
N LEU A 370 -26.34 -9.65 35.53
CA LEU A 370 -26.03 -9.02 36.82
C LEU A 370 -26.27 -9.96 38.01
N ILE A 371 -27.29 -10.83 37.94
CA ILE A 371 -27.59 -11.80 39.01
C ILE A 371 -26.59 -12.96 39.01
N ARG A 372 -26.09 -13.37 37.84
CA ARG A 372 -25.11 -14.46 37.70
C ARG A 372 -23.68 -14.01 38.00
N ASP A 373 -23.42 -12.71 38.00
CA ASP A 373 -22.14 -12.16 38.38
C ASP A 373 -21.97 -12.25 39.91
N GLU A 374 -21.21 -13.23 40.39
CA GLU A 374 -20.80 -13.35 41.80
C GLU A 374 -19.67 -12.37 42.18
N GLY A 375 -19.44 -11.33 41.36
CA GLY A 375 -18.44 -10.29 41.60
C GLY A 375 -18.77 -9.36 42.78
N SER A 376 -17.87 -8.39 43.00
CA SER A 376 -17.95 -7.41 44.09
C SER A 376 -19.31 -6.69 44.21
N TYR A 377 -20.03 -6.51 43.10
CA TYR A 377 -21.38 -5.93 43.09
C TYR A 377 -22.40 -6.79 43.85
N PHE A 378 -22.39 -8.11 43.65
CA PHE A 378 -23.29 -9.04 44.33
C PHE A 378 -22.99 -9.12 45.83
N GLU A 379 -21.72 -9.08 46.22
CA GLU A 379 -21.31 -9.02 47.64
C GLU A 379 -21.76 -7.73 48.33
N ILE A 380 -21.69 -6.58 47.64
CA ILE A 380 -22.19 -5.30 48.15
C ILE A 380 -23.73 -5.35 48.29
N MET A 381 -24.41 -5.97 47.33
CA MET A 381 -25.86 -6.11 47.32
C MET A 381 -26.40 -7.04 48.42
N GLN A 382 -25.70 -8.12 48.76
CA GLN A 382 -26.08 -8.99 49.89
C GLN A 382 -25.93 -8.31 51.25
N LYS A 383 -24.98 -7.37 51.40
CA LYS A 383 -24.74 -6.64 52.65
C LYS A 383 -25.78 -5.56 52.94
N LYS A 384 -26.60 -5.17 51.96
CA LYS A 384 -27.71 -4.22 52.16
C LYS A 384 -28.91 -4.96 52.77
N ASN A 385 -29.37 -4.53 53.94
CA ASN A 385 -30.56 -5.11 54.60
C ASN A 385 -31.83 -4.81 53.79
N ARG A 386 -32.26 -5.75 52.94
CA ARG A 386 -33.47 -5.60 52.10
C ARG A 386 -34.73 -6.04 52.83
N LYS A 387 -35.86 -5.40 52.52
CA LYS A 387 -37.18 -5.82 52.99
C LYS A 387 -37.51 -7.21 52.41
N PRO A 388 -38.02 -8.17 53.21
CA PRO A 388 -37.90 -9.60 52.89
C PRO A 388 -38.94 -10.17 51.92
N LYS A 389 -39.90 -9.38 51.41
CA LYS A 389 -40.99 -9.92 50.55
C LYS A 389 -41.24 -9.04 49.33
N ILE A 390 -40.86 -9.57 48.17
CA ILE A 390 -41.24 -9.04 46.86
C ILE A 390 -42.74 -9.29 46.69
N THR A 391 -43.50 -8.23 46.48
CA THR A 391 -44.94 -8.29 46.15
C THR A 391 -45.16 -7.59 44.83
N LEU A 392 -46.25 -7.90 44.13
CA LEU A 392 -46.58 -7.34 42.81
C LEU A 392 -46.79 -5.81 42.83
N ILE A 393 -46.85 -5.19 44.01
CA ILE A 393 -46.97 -3.75 44.22
C ILE A 393 -45.62 -3.12 44.58
N LYS A 394 -44.70 -3.88 45.21
CA LYS A 394 -43.40 -3.40 45.70
C LYS A 394 -42.21 -3.90 44.86
N TRP A 395 -42.46 -4.62 43.77
CA TRP A 395 -41.39 -5.16 42.94
C TRP A 395 -40.62 -4.06 42.21
N THR A 396 -41.26 -2.95 41.86
CA THR A 396 -40.61 -1.77 41.28
C THR A 396 -39.66 -1.12 42.28
N GLU A 397 -40.10 -0.90 43.52
CA GLU A 397 -39.25 -0.41 44.63
C GLU A 397 -38.06 -1.35 44.86
N TYR A 398 -38.29 -2.66 44.85
CA TYR A 398 -37.23 -3.66 44.99
C TYR A 398 -36.23 -3.62 43.82
N LEU A 399 -36.71 -3.42 42.60
CA LEU A 399 -35.85 -3.32 41.41
C LEU A 399 -35.06 -2.00 41.41
N CYS A 400 -35.67 -0.88 41.82
CA CYS A 400 -34.99 0.39 42.00
C CYS A 400 -33.91 0.30 43.08
N ASP A 401 -34.20 -0.34 44.23
CA ASP A 401 -33.21 -0.65 45.27
C ASP A 401 -32.09 -1.57 44.77
N PHE A 402 -32.39 -2.49 43.84
CA PHE A 402 -31.42 -3.40 43.22
C PHE A 402 -30.50 -2.70 42.23
N ILE A 403 -31.00 -1.69 41.50
CA ILE A 403 -30.28 -0.94 40.45
C ILE A 403 -29.73 0.40 40.98
N GLU A 404 -29.98 0.74 42.25
CA GLU A 404 -29.62 2.03 42.86
C GLU A 404 -30.25 3.25 42.16
N MET A 405 -31.42 3.07 41.55
CA MET A 405 -32.16 4.20 40.93
C MET A 405 -33.02 4.90 41.98
N GLU A 406 -33.00 6.23 42.01
CA GLU A 406 -33.94 7.01 42.83
C GLU A 406 -35.37 6.75 42.36
N SER A 407 -36.25 6.31 43.26
CA SER A 407 -37.68 6.23 42.98
C SER A 407 -38.21 7.65 42.81
N THR A 408 -38.57 8.03 41.58
CA THR A 408 -39.26 9.30 41.29
C THR A 408 -40.74 9.21 41.58
#